data_AF-A0A085BK30-F1
#
_entry.id   AF-A0A085BK30-F1
#
_cell.length_a   1.000
_cell.length_b   1.000
_cell.length_c   1.000
_cell.angle_alpha   90.00
_cell.angle_beta   90.00
_cell.angle_gamma   90.00
#
_symmetry.space_group_name_H-M   'P 1'
#
loop_
_entity.id
_entity.type
_entity.pdbx_description
1 polymer ?
#
loop_
_entity_poly.entity_id
_entity_poly.type
_entity_poly.pdbx_seq_one_letter_code
_entity_poly.pdbx_strand_id
1 'polypeptide(L)'
;MRDLTSDFQEGVFIFEKSVPEEDNPETSSIYTYRVNLVTTKTNIVYYELSEKKHNSVGNDWQPYYETIDSFKNDSAFGELKSSFKTIYQLDLNENDLFITDFMYGSQCGIAGTSPEGRAQMDEWVKSNNKTEILKWLKSANAEKQVYAVEGLQQLKTADSKLTEDEIRMINIVCDKNGTIYVCSGCIHSKRDIRSVTRHIRLTI
;
A
#
# COMPACT_ATOMS: atom_id res chain seq x y z
N MET A 1 -7.92 1.72 7.62
CA MET A 1 -6.84 2.69 7.35
C MET A 1 -5.52 2.08 7.78
N ARG A 2 -4.40 2.59 7.27
CA ARG A 2 -3.03 2.14 7.58
C ARG A 2 -2.13 3.33 7.86
N ASP A 3 -1.20 3.18 8.78
CA ASP A 3 -0.31 4.26 9.21
C ASP A 3 0.69 4.63 8.09
N LEU A 4 0.75 5.92 7.75
CA LEU A 4 1.85 6.50 6.97
C LEU A 4 2.99 6.90 7.91
N THR A 5 2.65 7.63 8.96
CA THR A 5 3.51 8.01 10.09
C THR A 5 2.73 7.86 11.40
N SER A 6 3.28 8.29 12.55
CA SER A 6 2.59 8.20 13.86
C SER A 6 1.25 8.95 13.92
N ASP A 7 1.13 10.03 13.16
CA ASP A 7 0.01 10.97 13.27
C ASP A 7 -0.90 10.95 12.04
N PHE A 8 -0.46 10.30 10.97
CA PHE A 8 -1.15 10.28 9.68
C PHE A 8 -1.42 8.85 9.22
N GLN A 9 -2.64 8.63 8.74
CA GLN A 9 -3.09 7.37 8.17
C GLN A 9 -3.65 7.59 6.78
N GLU A 10 -3.53 6.57 5.93
CA GLU A 10 -4.24 6.52 4.66
C GLU A 10 -5.29 5.40 4.61
N GLY A 11 -6.26 5.55 3.74
CA GLY A 11 -7.27 4.53 3.45
C GLY A 11 -7.82 4.65 2.05
N VAL A 12 -8.18 3.51 1.49
CA VAL A 12 -9.00 3.42 0.27
C VAL A 12 -10.27 2.69 0.64
N PHE A 13 -11.40 3.32 0.35
CA PHE A 13 -12.74 2.78 0.60
C PHE A 13 -13.46 2.66 -0.74
N ILE A 14 -14.14 1.53 -0.94
CA ILE A 14 -14.95 1.27 -2.13
C ILE A 14 -16.38 1.03 -1.67
N PHE A 15 -17.33 1.67 -2.32
CA PHE A 15 -18.75 1.50 -2.05
C PHE A 15 -19.53 1.40 -3.35
N GLU A 16 -20.62 0.64 -3.30
CA GLU A 16 -21.47 0.38 -4.45
C GLU A 16 -22.88 0.87 -4.16
N LYS A 17 -23.49 1.54 -5.13
CA LYS A 17 -24.88 1.97 -5.10
C LYS A 17 -25.63 1.22 -6.20
N SER A 18 -26.62 0.44 -5.80
CA SER A 18 -27.57 -0.19 -6.72
C SER A 18 -28.76 0.73 -6.94
N VAL A 19 -29.09 1.03 -8.20
CA VAL A 19 -30.22 1.87 -8.59
C VAL A 19 -31.11 1.07 -9.55
N PRO A 20 -32.38 0.79 -9.21
CA PRO A 20 -33.31 0.12 -10.12
C PRO A 20 -33.49 0.88 -11.42
N GLU A 21 -33.60 0.17 -12.54
CA GLU A 21 -33.88 0.79 -13.84
C GLU A 21 -35.35 1.20 -13.92
N GLU A 22 -35.63 2.37 -14.50
CA GLU A 22 -36.99 2.91 -14.61
C GLU A 22 -37.90 1.99 -15.45
N ASP A 23 -37.36 1.40 -16.51
CA ASP A 23 -38.10 0.55 -17.46
C ASP A 23 -38.26 -0.91 -16.97
N ASN A 24 -37.42 -1.35 -16.04
CA ASN A 24 -37.49 -2.69 -15.48
C ASN A 24 -37.00 -2.70 -14.01
N PRO A 25 -37.91 -2.64 -13.02
CA PRO A 25 -37.53 -2.61 -11.61
C PRO A 25 -36.82 -3.88 -11.10
N GLU A 26 -36.81 -4.97 -11.87
CA GLU A 26 -36.05 -6.20 -11.54
C GLU A 26 -34.57 -6.10 -11.93
N THR A 27 -34.20 -5.12 -12.77
CA THR A 27 -32.80 -4.82 -13.12
C THR A 27 -32.33 -3.58 -12.36
N SER A 28 -31.02 -3.52 -12.10
CA SER A 28 -30.41 -2.37 -11.43
C SER A 28 -29.05 -2.07 -12.03
N SER A 29 -28.78 -0.79 -12.19
CA SER A 29 -27.43 -0.29 -12.48
C SER A 29 -26.62 -0.21 -11.20
N ILE A 30 -25.39 -0.72 -11.23
CA ILE A 30 -24.45 -0.66 -10.11
C ILE A 30 -23.42 0.45 -10.39
N TYR A 31 -23.36 1.42 -9.48
CA TYR A 31 -22.37 2.48 -9.49
C TYR A 31 -21.33 2.21 -8.41
N THR A 32 -20.07 2.03 -8.82
CA THR A 32 -18.96 1.84 -7.89
C THR A 32 -18.24 3.17 -7.67
N TYR A 33 -18.01 3.51 -6.41
CA TYR A 33 -17.28 4.70 -6.02
C TYR A 33 -16.06 4.32 -5.19
N ARG A 34 -15.04 5.18 -5.23
CA ARG A 34 -13.80 5.06 -4.47
C ARG A 34 -13.53 6.36 -3.72
N VAL A 35 -13.17 6.23 -2.45
CA VAL A 35 -12.65 7.34 -1.64
C VAL A 35 -11.23 7.02 -1.21
N ASN A 36 -10.29 7.82 -1.73
CA ASN A 36 -8.93 7.91 -1.20
C ASN A 36 -8.93 8.91 -0.05
N LEU A 37 -8.30 8.58 1.06
CA LEU A 37 -8.39 9.38 2.29
C LEU A 37 -7.05 9.42 3.03
N VAL A 38 -6.55 10.61 3.35
CA VAL A 38 -5.54 10.82 4.39
C VAL A 38 -6.19 11.50 5.58
N THR A 39 -5.96 10.97 6.78
CA THR A 39 -6.47 11.54 8.02
C THR A 39 -5.39 11.67 9.08
N THR A 40 -5.64 12.56 10.02
CA THR A 40 -5.11 12.46 11.39
C THR A 40 -6.17 11.79 12.28
N LYS A 41 -5.91 11.68 13.59
CA LYS A 41 -6.90 11.17 14.55
C LYS A 41 -8.21 11.97 14.59
N THR A 42 -8.17 13.26 14.25
CA THR A 42 -9.28 14.20 14.44
C THR A 42 -9.73 14.91 13.17
N ASN A 43 -8.91 14.92 12.12
CA ASN A 43 -9.19 15.70 10.92
C ASN A 43 -8.96 14.90 9.64
N ILE A 44 -9.78 15.18 8.64
CA ILE A 44 -9.47 14.80 7.25
C ILE A 44 -8.42 15.77 6.73
N VAL A 45 -7.33 15.22 6.20
CA VAL A 45 -6.21 15.97 5.63
C VAL A 45 -6.35 16.06 4.12
N TYR A 46 -6.76 14.97 3.50
CA TYR A 46 -7.03 14.88 2.07
C TYR A 46 -8.12 13.86 1.82
N TYR A 47 -9.02 14.14 0.87
CA TYR A 47 -9.81 13.08 0.24
C TYR A 47 -9.96 13.32 -1.25
N GLU A 48 -10.22 12.23 -1.96
CA GLU A 48 -10.67 12.24 -3.34
C GLU A 48 -11.78 11.21 -3.48
N LEU A 49 -12.97 11.69 -3.83
CA LEU A 49 -14.13 10.90 -4.19
C LEU A 49 -14.15 10.74 -5.70
N SER A 50 -14.18 9.49 -6.16
CA SER A 50 -14.24 9.15 -7.58
C SER A 50 -15.29 8.09 -7.88
N GLU A 51 -15.83 8.11 -9.10
CA GLU A 51 -16.73 7.10 -9.63
C GLU A 51 -16.00 6.23 -10.66
N LYS A 52 -16.21 4.93 -10.61
CA LYS A 52 -15.71 3.99 -11.61
C LYS A 52 -16.50 4.16 -12.90
N LYS A 53 -15.83 4.64 -13.94
CA LYS A 53 -16.33 4.75 -15.31
C LYS A 53 -15.59 3.77 -16.21
N HIS A 54 -16.05 3.63 -17.44
CA HIS A 54 -15.37 2.85 -18.47
C HIS A 54 -15.10 3.73 -19.68
N ASN A 55 -13.91 3.63 -20.27
CA ASN A 55 -13.57 4.25 -21.54
C ASN A 55 -13.13 3.19 -22.54
N SER A 56 -13.33 3.47 -23.83
CA SER A 56 -12.83 2.64 -24.91
C SER A 56 -11.37 3.00 -25.16
N VAL A 57 -10.48 2.03 -24.95
CA VAL A 57 -9.05 2.13 -25.26
C VAL A 57 -8.75 1.07 -26.32
N GLY A 58 -8.73 1.49 -27.58
CA GLY A 58 -8.71 0.55 -28.71
C GLY A 58 -10.02 -0.23 -28.81
N ASN A 59 -9.95 -1.56 -28.80
CA ASN A 59 -11.13 -2.44 -28.86
C ASN A 59 -11.63 -2.88 -27.48
N ASP A 60 -10.97 -2.47 -26.40
CA ASP A 60 -11.28 -2.92 -25.04
C ASP A 60 -11.88 -1.79 -24.20
N TRP A 61 -12.83 -2.14 -23.33
CA TRP A 61 -13.33 -1.25 -22.29
C TRP A 61 -12.47 -1.38 -21.05
N GLN A 62 -11.80 -0.30 -20.68
CA GLN A 62 -10.97 -0.27 -19.47
C GLN A 62 -11.66 0.55 -18.38
N PRO A 63 -11.70 0.06 -17.13
CA PRO A 63 -12.22 0.83 -16.02
C PRO A 63 -11.23 1.95 -15.66
N TYR A 64 -11.76 3.13 -15.37
CA TYR A 64 -11.01 4.24 -14.77
C TYR A 64 -11.84 4.90 -13.68
N TYR A 65 -11.20 5.69 -12.83
CA TYR A 65 -11.88 6.44 -11.77
C TYR A 65 -11.92 7.93 -12.14
N GLU A 66 -13.12 8.45 -12.35
CA GLU A 66 -13.37 9.86 -12.61
C GLU A 66 -13.55 10.59 -11.27
N THR A 67 -12.78 11.64 -11.02
CA THR A 67 -12.90 12.43 -9.77
C THR A 67 -14.20 13.23 -9.80
N ILE A 68 -15.02 13.04 -8.77
CA ILE A 68 -16.27 13.79 -8.55
C ILE A 68 -16.01 14.98 -7.62
N ASP A 69 -15.25 14.75 -6.56
CA ASP A 69 -15.00 15.74 -5.52
C ASP A 69 -13.66 15.48 -4.83
N SER A 70 -13.02 16.52 -4.33
CA SER A 70 -11.75 16.40 -3.61
C SER A 70 -11.54 17.53 -2.62
N PHE A 71 -10.77 17.24 -1.59
CA PHE A 71 -10.35 18.20 -0.58
C PHE A 71 -8.89 17.97 -0.23
N LYS A 72 -8.17 19.05 0.04
CA LYS A 72 -6.81 19.01 0.56
C LYS A 72 -6.59 20.16 1.53
N ASN A 73 -6.19 19.84 2.75
CA ASN A 73 -5.62 20.81 3.67
C ASN A 73 -4.11 20.89 3.44
N ASP A 74 -3.66 21.90 2.70
CA ASP A 74 -2.25 22.03 2.30
C ASP A 74 -1.29 22.12 3.49
N SER A 75 -1.70 22.77 4.59
CA SER A 75 -0.87 22.87 5.80
C SER A 75 -0.67 21.49 6.44
N ALA A 76 -1.76 20.76 6.71
CA ALA A 76 -1.68 19.44 7.33
C ALA A 76 -1.05 18.40 6.38
N PHE A 77 -1.23 18.55 5.06
CA PHE A 77 -0.55 17.69 4.09
C PHE A 77 0.96 18.00 4.01
N GLY A 78 1.35 19.27 4.19
CA GLY A 78 2.75 19.67 4.37
C GLY A 78 3.38 19.07 5.63
N GLU A 79 2.63 19.01 6.74
CA GLU A 79 3.06 18.33 7.97
C GLU A 79 3.28 16.83 7.76
N LEU A 80 2.38 16.15 7.02
CA LEU A 80 2.59 14.77 6.61
C LEU A 80 3.90 14.61 5.85
N LYS A 81 4.17 15.44 4.83
CA LYS A 81 5.41 15.36 4.03
C LYS A 81 6.66 15.52 4.91
N SER A 82 6.65 16.51 5.81
CA SER A 82 7.76 16.76 6.75
C SER A 82 7.96 15.60 7.74
N SER A 83 6.87 15.06 8.28
CA SER A 83 6.91 13.90 9.19
C SER A 83 7.47 12.66 8.47
N PHE A 84 6.98 12.38 7.26
CA PHE A 84 7.46 11.27 6.43
C PHE A 84 8.95 11.41 6.12
N LYS A 85 9.39 12.61 5.70
CA LYS A 85 10.80 12.90 5.41
C LYS A 85 11.70 12.71 6.63
N THR A 86 11.23 13.08 7.81
CA THR A 86 11.98 12.91 9.05
C THR A 86 12.19 11.43 9.39
N ILE A 87 11.16 10.61 9.21
CA ILE A 87 11.20 9.18 9.52
C ILE A 87 12.04 8.40 8.50
N TYR A 88 11.78 8.61 7.21
CA TYR A 88 12.31 7.79 6.12
C TYR A 88 13.50 8.43 5.39
N GLN A 89 13.87 9.66 5.75
CA GLN A 89 14.95 10.43 5.12
C GLN A 89 14.77 10.55 3.60
N LEU A 90 13.52 10.64 3.15
CA LEU A 90 13.13 10.73 1.74
C LEU A 90 11.83 11.54 1.62
N ASP A 91 11.72 12.34 0.57
CA ASP A 91 10.46 13.04 0.29
C ASP A 91 9.34 12.03 -0.01
N LEU A 92 8.13 12.33 0.48
CA LEU A 92 6.96 11.49 0.23
C LEU A 92 6.66 11.42 -1.27
N ASN A 93 6.74 10.22 -1.83
CA ASN A 93 6.23 9.95 -3.17
C ASN A 93 4.71 9.74 -3.12
N GLU A 94 3.93 10.74 -3.53
CA GLU A 94 2.47 10.67 -3.53
C GLU A 94 1.93 9.53 -4.42
N ASN A 95 2.68 9.09 -5.43
CA ASN A 95 2.29 7.95 -6.27
C ASN A 95 2.33 6.60 -5.53
N ASP A 96 2.99 6.53 -4.38
CA ASP A 96 2.97 5.33 -3.54
C ASP A 96 1.77 5.28 -2.59
N LEU A 97 0.99 6.38 -2.49
CA LEU A 97 -0.24 6.43 -1.71
C LEU A 97 -1.37 5.69 -2.44
N PHE A 98 -2.29 5.14 -1.65
CA PHE A 98 -3.53 4.53 -2.16
C PHE A 98 -3.36 3.39 -3.18
N ILE A 99 -2.18 2.79 -3.27
CA ILE A 99 -1.96 1.57 -4.06
C ILE A 99 -2.67 0.40 -3.37
N THR A 100 -3.54 -0.30 -4.12
CA THR A 100 -4.35 -1.43 -3.63
C THR A 100 -4.18 -2.72 -4.44
N ASP A 101 -3.51 -2.65 -5.59
CA ASP A 101 -3.26 -3.76 -6.51
C ASP A 101 -1.89 -4.42 -6.29
N PHE A 102 -0.97 -3.75 -5.59
CA PHE A 102 0.28 -4.35 -5.14
C PHE A 102 0.05 -5.20 -3.88
N MET A 103 0.44 -6.48 -3.94
CA MET A 103 0.15 -7.47 -2.90
C MET A 103 1.42 -8.11 -2.32
N TYR A 104 1.37 -8.47 -1.05
CA TYR A 104 2.41 -9.22 -0.35
C TYR A 104 2.12 -10.74 -0.34
N GLY A 105 3.12 -11.56 -0.63
CA GLY A 105 3.00 -13.01 -0.62
C GLY A 105 4.22 -13.72 -1.20
N SER A 106 4.20 -15.05 -1.19
CA SER A 106 5.22 -15.90 -1.81
C SER A 106 4.74 -16.51 -3.13
N GLN A 107 3.48 -16.95 -3.18
CA GLN A 107 2.85 -17.55 -4.35
C GLN A 107 1.38 -17.14 -4.40
N CYS A 108 0.89 -16.77 -5.59
CA CYS A 108 -0.45 -16.27 -5.80
C CYS A 108 -1.13 -16.92 -7.02
N GLY A 109 -2.44 -17.14 -6.91
CA GLY A 109 -3.26 -17.78 -7.92
C GLY A 109 -3.10 -19.31 -7.99
N ILE A 110 -3.87 -19.92 -8.91
CA ILE A 110 -3.94 -21.38 -9.10
C ILE A 110 -2.59 -21.96 -9.53
N ALA A 111 -1.86 -21.23 -10.36
CA ALA A 111 -0.53 -21.63 -10.83
C ALA A 111 0.59 -21.39 -9.81
N GLY A 112 0.29 -20.74 -8.67
CA GLY A 112 1.29 -20.40 -7.66
C GLY A 112 2.33 -19.41 -8.16
N THR A 113 1.96 -18.51 -9.07
CA THR A 113 2.87 -17.50 -9.63
C THR A 113 3.34 -16.55 -8.54
N SER A 114 4.63 -16.27 -8.51
CA SER A 114 5.20 -15.30 -7.59
C SER A 114 4.58 -13.91 -7.85
N PRO A 115 4.04 -13.21 -6.84
CA PRO A 115 3.65 -11.81 -6.98
C PRO A 115 4.84 -10.98 -7.49
N GLU A 116 4.58 -9.93 -8.27
CA GLU A 116 5.63 -9.04 -8.79
C GLU A 116 6.58 -8.59 -7.69
N GLY A 117 6.02 -8.18 -6.54
CA GLY A 117 6.79 -7.72 -5.39
C GLY A 117 7.76 -8.77 -4.85
N ARG A 118 7.35 -10.05 -4.83
CA ARG A 118 8.20 -11.17 -4.39
C ARG A 118 9.31 -11.43 -5.39
N ALA A 119 8.99 -11.52 -6.67
CA ALA A 119 9.97 -11.79 -7.72
C ALA A 119 11.09 -10.73 -7.74
N GLN A 120 10.73 -9.45 -7.62
CA GLN A 120 11.69 -8.34 -7.53
C GLN A 120 12.53 -8.41 -6.26
N MET A 121 11.91 -8.71 -5.11
CA MET A 121 12.65 -8.82 -3.84
C MET A 121 13.66 -9.98 -3.86
N ASP A 122 13.26 -11.14 -4.38
CA ASP A 122 14.14 -12.31 -4.49
C ASP A 122 15.35 -12.03 -5.41
N GLU A 123 15.13 -11.28 -6.50
CA GLU A 123 16.22 -10.83 -7.39
C GLU A 123 17.20 -9.90 -6.65
N TRP A 124 16.69 -8.93 -5.90
CA TRP A 124 17.54 -8.00 -5.14
C TRP A 124 18.29 -8.67 -4.00
N VAL A 125 17.67 -9.61 -3.30
CA VAL A 125 18.36 -10.40 -2.27
C VAL A 125 19.47 -11.23 -2.91
N LYS A 126 19.18 -11.94 -4.01
CA LYS A 126 20.17 -12.77 -4.72
C LYS A 126 21.34 -11.96 -5.25
N SER A 127 21.10 -10.73 -5.69
CA SER A 127 22.13 -9.80 -6.21
C SER A 127 22.77 -8.92 -5.13
N ASN A 128 22.43 -9.10 -3.85
CA ASN A 128 22.86 -8.28 -2.72
C ASN A 128 22.59 -6.78 -2.93
N ASN A 129 21.49 -6.44 -3.59
CA ASN A 129 21.12 -5.08 -3.94
C ASN A 129 20.38 -4.37 -2.79
N LYS A 130 21.11 -4.11 -1.69
CA LYS A 130 20.57 -3.41 -0.51
C LYS A 130 19.97 -2.05 -0.86
N THR A 131 20.51 -1.35 -1.86
CA THR A 131 20.05 -0.02 -2.28
C THR A 131 18.59 -0.03 -2.72
N GLU A 132 18.17 -0.96 -3.58
CA GLU A 132 16.78 -1.03 -4.04
C GLU A 132 15.83 -1.48 -2.92
N ILE A 133 16.27 -2.42 -2.07
CA ILE A 133 15.50 -2.85 -0.90
C ILE A 133 15.24 -1.67 0.05
N LEU A 134 16.25 -0.82 0.28
CA LEU A 134 16.09 0.38 1.10
C LEU A 134 15.15 1.42 0.47
N LYS A 135 15.06 1.50 -0.87
CA LYS A 135 14.06 2.37 -1.51
C LYS A 135 12.65 1.90 -1.17
N TRP A 136 12.39 0.59 -1.17
CA TRP A 136 11.09 0.05 -0.75
C TRP A 136 10.80 0.24 0.74
N LEU A 137 11.80 0.12 1.60
CA LEU A 137 11.64 0.42 3.02
C LEU A 137 11.18 1.87 3.25
N LYS A 138 11.61 2.79 2.38
CA LYS A 138 11.29 4.22 2.42
C LYS A 138 10.06 4.62 1.57
N SER A 139 9.36 3.67 0.96
CA SER A 139 8.13 3.91 0.20
C SER A 139 6.95 4.18 1.13
N ALA A 140 5.92 4.91 0.66
CA ALA A 140 4.66 5.05 1.40
C ALA A 140 3.77 3.80 1.30
N ASN A 141 4.03 2.90 0.35
CA ASN A 141 3.27 1.67 0.17
C ASN A 141 3.68 0.62 1.23
N ALA A 142 2.73 0.21 2.07
CA ALA A 142 2.99 -0.70 3.18
C ALA A 142 3.44 -2.11 2.72
N GLU A 143 2.90 -2.63 1.63
CA GLU A 143 3.30 -3.92 1.08
C GLU A 143 4.78 -3.93 0.64
N LYS A 144 5.24 -2.88 -0.06
CA LYS A 144 6.66 -2.67 -0.41
C LYS A 144 7.53 -2.60 0.86
N GLN A 145 7.09 -1.86 1.89
CA GLN A 145 7.81 -1.76 3.16
C GLN A 145 7.97 -3.14 3.83
N VAL A 146 6.91 -3.96 3.84
CA VAL A 146 6.96 -5.31 4.44
C VAL A 146 7.90 -6.24 3.67
N TYR A 147 7.87 -6.21 2.33
CA TYR A 147 8.87 -6.93 1.52
C TYR A 147 10.29 -6.47 1.81
N ALA A 148 10.52 -5.17 1.96
CA ALA A 148 11.84 -4.64 2.25
C ALA A 148 12.39 -5.09 3.61
N VAL A 149 11.53 -5.11 4.64
CA VAL A 149 11.89 -5.62 5.97
C VAL A 149 12.34 -7.07 5.88
N GLU A 150 11.63 -7.90 5.12
CA GLU A 150 12.01 -9.31 4.89
C GLU A 150 13.32 -9.43 4.11
N GLY A 151 13.47 -8.67 3.01
CA GLY A 151 14.69 -8.70 2.19
C GLY A 151 15.93 -8.29 2.97
N LEU A 152 15.83 -7.27 3.82
CA LEU A 152 16.94 -6.84 4.70
C LEU A 152 17.28 -7.90 5.75
N GLN A 153 16.29 -8.64 6.27
CA GLN A 153 16.54 -9.77 7.16
C GLN A 153 17.31 -10.88 6.44
N GLN A 154 16.96 -11.19 5.19
CA GLN A 154 17.67 -12.18 4.38
C GLN A 154 19.12 -11.74 4.12
N LEU A 155 19.35 -10.46 3.80
CA LEU A 155 20.72 -9.92 3.61
C LEU A 155 21.56 -9.89 4.89
N LYS A 156 20.95 -9.71 6.07
CA LYS A 156 21.67 -9.75 7.37
C LYS A 156 22.39 -11.09 7.58
N THR A 157 21.86 -12.18 7.02
CA THR A 157 22.51 -13.50 7.08
C THR A 157 23.72 -13.63 6.16
N ALA A 158 23.95 -12.67 5.26
CA ALA A 158 24.91 -12.73 4.17
C ALA A 158 26.00 -11.63 4.23
N ASP A 159 26.51 -11.30 5.42
CA ASP A 159 27.61 -10.33 5.70
C ASP A 159 27.27 -8.82 5.66
N SER A 160 26.01 -8.41 5.44
CA SER A 160 25.63 -6.98 5.46
C SER A 160 25.07 -6.53 6.81
N LYS A 161 25.78 -5.63 7.51
CA LYS A 161 25.27 -5.01 8.75
C LYS A 161 24.22 -3.94 8.43
N LEU A 162 23.14 -3.93 9.21
CA LEU A 162 22.15 -2.87 9.20
C LEU A 162 22.65 -1.67 10.02
N THR A 163 22.35 -0.45 9.57
CA THR A 163 22.62 0.77 10.34
C THR A 163 21.55 1.01 11.39
N GLU A 164 21.83 1.87 12.37
CA GLU A 164 20.83 2.24 13.39
C GLU A 164 19.58 2.89 12.79
N ASP A 165 19.75 3.69 11.73
CA ASP A 165 18.65 4.31 10.99
C ASP A 165 17.78 3.26 10.29
N GLU A 166 18.40 2.24 9.68
CA GLU A 166 17.69 1.14 9.03
C GLU A 166 16.91 0.31 10.05
N ILE A 167 17.53 -0.02 11.18
CA ILE A 167 16.87 -0.74 12.29
C ILE A 167 15.69 0.08 12.82
N ARG A 168 15.85 1.39 13.00
CA ARG A 168 14.76 2.28 13.43
C ARG A 168 13.59 2.25 12.42
N MET A 169 13.86 2.39 11.12
CA MET A 169 12.82 2.34 10.10
C MET A 169 12.11 0.98 10.05
N ILE A 170 12.86 -0.12 10.16
CA ILE A 170 12.29 -1.47 10.25
C ILE A 170 11.34 -1.60 11.44
N ASN A 171 11.75 -1.12 12.62
CA ASN A 171 10.90 -1.15 13.81
C ASN A 171 9.62 -0.33 13.62
N ILE A 172 9.72 0.85 13.01
CA ILE A 172 8.54 1.67 12.68
C ILE A 172 7.58 0.89 11.77
N VAL A 173 8.08 0.25 10.71
CA VAL A 173 7.25 -0.57 9.81
C VAL A 173 6.60 -1.74 10.54
N CYS A 174 7.36 -2.46 11.36
CA CYS A 174 6.86 -3.58 12.15
C CYS A 174 5.78 -3.18 13.17
N ASP A 175 5.81 -1.94 13.65
CA ASP A 175 4.87 -1.42 14.65
C ASP A 175 3.67 -0.66 14.04
N LYS A 176 3.61 -0.47 12.71
CA LYS A 176 2.48 0.18 12.02
C LYS A 176 1.14 -0.49 12.32
N ASN A 177 0.11 0.33 12.56
CA ASN A 177 -1.27 -0.13 12.55
C ASN A 177 -1.81 -0.20 11.12
N GLY A 178 -2.75 -1.11 10.92
CA GLY A 178 -3.46 -1.28 9.66
C GLY A 178 -3.18 -2.61 9.01
N THR A 179 -3.72 -2.78 7.81
CA THR A 179 -3.65 -4.04 7.07
C THR A 179 -2.98 -3.85 5.72
N ILE A 180 -2.29 -4.89 5.28
CA ILE A 180 -1.80 -5.04 3.92
C ILE A 180 -2.61 -6.07 3.15
N TYR A 181 -2.63 -5.95 1.84
CA TYR A 181 -3.17 -6.97 0.94
C TYR A 181 -2.17 -8.12 0.84
N VAL A 182 -2.62 -9.33 1.15
CA VAL A 182 -1.81 -10.53 1.06
C VAL A 182 -2.40 -11.56 0.11
N CYS A 183 -1.52 -12.31 -0.53
CA CYS A 183 -1.87 -13.48 -1.32
C CYS A 183 -1.16 -14.73 -0.81
N SER A 184 -1.90 -15.83 -0.70
CA SER A 184 -1.40 -17.15 -0.34
C SER A 184 -2.12 -18.21 -1.16
N GLY A 185 -1.52 -18.60 -2.28
CA GLY A 185 -2.17 -19.45 -3.28
C GLY A 185 -3.39 -18.73 -3.87
N CYS A 186 -4.55 -19.38 -3.88
CA CYS A 186 -5.78 -18.78 -4.40
C CYS A 186 -6.44 -17.75 -3.46
N ILE A 187 -5.96 -17.62 -2.22
CA ILE A 187 -6.62 -16.79 -1.19
C ILE A 187 -6.02 -15.39 -1.20
N HIS A 188 -6.88 -14.41 -1.48
CA HIS A 188 -6.59 -12.97 -1.40
C HIS A 188 -7.28 -12.41 -0.15
N SER A 189 -6.54 -11.76 0.74
CA SER A 189 -7.10 -11.25 1.99
C SER A 189 -6.35 -10.02 2.50
N LYS A 190 -6.90 -9.37 3.53
CA LYS A 190 -6.21 -8.34 4.30
C LYS A 190 -5.64 -8.95 5.57
N ARG A 191 -4.37 -8.66 5.89
CA ARG A 191 -3.73 -9.08 7.15
C ARG A 191 -3.13 -7.89 7.88
N ASP A 192 -3.19 -7.94 9.20
CA ASP A 192 -2.55 -6.96 10.08
C ASP A 192 -1.02 -6.97 9.87
N ILE A 193 -0.44 -5.78 9.70
CA ILE A 193 1.00 -5.61 9.42
C ILE A 193 1.84 -6.22 10.53
N ARG A 194 1.51 -5.97 11.79
CA ARG A 194 2.27 -6.49 12.96
C ARG A 194 2.23 -8.00 13.01
N SER A 195 1.11 -8.61 12.63
CA SER A 195 1.02 -10.07 12.56
C SER A 195 1.90 -10.66 11.46
N VAL A 196 2.01 -9.99 10.31
CA VAL A 196 2.85 -10.45 9.19
C VAL A 196 4.33 -10.30 9.54
N THR A 197 4.74 -9.19 10.15
CA THR A 197 6.14 -8.88 10.45
C THR A 197 6.66 -9.47 11.76
N ARG A 198 5.81 -10.09 12.58
CA ARG A 198 6.16 -10.61 13.92
C ARG A 198 7.40 -11.50 13.95
N HIS A 199 7.53 -12.39 12.98
CA HIS A 199 8.64 -13.35 12.91
C HIS A 199 9.96 -12.68 12.50
N ILE A 200 9.89 -11.57 11.76
CA ILE A 200 11.05 -10.81 11.30
C ILE A 200 11.68 -10.06 12.48
N ARG A 201 10.85 -9.40 13.29
CA ARG A 201 11.28 -8.63 14.47
C ARG A 201 12.13 -9.43 15.46
N LEU A 202 11.85 -10.73 15.62
CA LEU A 202 12.56 -11.59 16.58
C LEU A 202 13.99 -11.95 16.16
N THR A 203 14.39 -11.61 14.94
CA THR A 203 15.66 -12.04 14.34
C THR A 203 16.58 -10.86 14.01
N ILE A 204 16.05 -9.63 14.07
CA ILE A 204 16.80 -8.38 13.83
C ILE A 204 17.38 -7.89 15.14
#